data_AF-A0A3E3E0Y4-F1
#
_entry.id   AF-A0A3E3E0Y4-F1
#
_cell.length_a   1.000
_cell.length_b   1.000
_cell.length_c   1.000
_cell.angle_alpha   90.00
_cell.angle_beta   90.00
_cell.angle_gamma   90.00
#
_symmetry.space_group_name_H-M   'P 1'
#
loop_
_entity.id
_entity.type
_entity.pdbx_description
1 polymer ?
#
loop_
_entity_poly.entity_id
_entity_poly.type
_entity_poly.pdbx_seq_one_letter_code
_entity_poly.pdbx_strand_id
1 'polypeptide(L)'
;MELWTGGIDHNAWINQFHCPGSFTMNGGTIETNISKNYILGDDGCGGGVYVSSNKVVLNGGVIQNNKAERQGGGIYVGSVPYLLKMNDVVITENNADFGGGLWFCPTGTVEIAVKNGGAVFDNAAKTAGDDFMGENKSEEEQKKYYAYLSSRMLGGGKTTWYEDSENARFKETENPIEMSETNKNMPVKENIYLHSKASQGAKDLANKEKKLIIKNNEATKGGGVGSNGAIKIGQRDNDELSLRVEKSFADDYPDNLKPDIIKIYLTIDGVKVDHI
;
A
#
# COMPACT_ATOMS: atom_id res chain seq x y z
N MET A 1 5.85 -17.65 1.74
CA MET A 1 7.04 -16.92 2.26
C MET A 1 6.61 -16.26 3.57
N GLU A 2 7.23 -16.61 4.69
CA GLU A 2 7.03 -15.90 5.96
C GLU A 2 7.74 -14.54 5.90
N LEU A 3 7.10 -13.47 6.37
CA LEU A 3 7.70 -12.13 6.42
C LEU A 3 8.88 -12.14 7.39
N TRP A 4 10.01 -11.52 7.02
CA TRP A 4 11.20 -11.49 7.86
C TRP A 4 10.98 -10.58 9.09
N THR A 5 11.22 -11.13 10.29
CA THR A 5 10.81 -10.57 11.59
C THR A 5 11.94 -9.93 12.39
N GLY A 6 13.07 -9.56 11.78
CA GLY A 6 14.23 -9.12 12.56
C GLY A 6 15.23 -10.24 12.92
N GLY A 7 15.07 -11.45 12.37
CA GLY A 7 15.83 -12.64 12.81
C GLY A 7 15.30 -13.23 14.12
N ILE A 8 14.13 -12.76 14.57
CA ILE A 8 13.46 -13.18 15.79
C ILE A 8 12.38 -14.20 15.42
N ASP A 9 12.50 -15.45 15.90
CA ASP A 9 11.42 -16.42 15.79
C ASP A 9 10.16 -15.87 16.50
N HIS A 10 9.10 -15.69 15.71
CA HIS A 10 7.85 -15.10 16.16
C HIS A 10 7.18 -15.89 17.29
N ASN A 11 7.26 -17.22 17.24
CA ASN A 11 6.72 -18.07 18.30
C ASN A 11 7.59 -17.97 19.55
N ALA A 12 8.92 -17.90 19.40
CA ALA A 12 9.83 -17.69 20.51
C ALA A 12 9.60 -16.33 21.19
N TRP A 13 9.41 -15.25 20.43
CA TRP A 13 9.20 -13.90 20.95
C TRP A 13 7.86 -13.75 21.68
N ILE A 14 6.77 -14.30 21.12
CA ILE A 14 5.46 -14.36 21.80
C ILE A 14 5.57 -15.11 23.12
N ASN A 15 6.27 -16.25 23.13
CA ASN A 15 6.43 -17.07 24.32
C ASN A 15 7.39 -16.45 25.35
N GLN A 16 8.36 -15.66 24.91
CA GLN A 16 9.36 -15.02 25.77
C GLN A 16 8.87 -13.71 26.39
N PHE A 17 8.21 -12.85 25.61
CA PHE A 17 7.78 -11.51 26.06
C PHE A 17 6.29 -11.43 26.38
N HIS A 18 5.55 -12.53 26.20
CA HIS A 18 4.13 -12.63 26.56
C HIS A 18 3.30 -11.47 25.98
N CYS A 19 3.54 -11.04 24.73
CA CYS A 19 2.78 -9.94 24.12
C CYS A 19 1.44 -10.49 23.59
N PRO A 20 0.35 -10.46 24.39
CA PRO A 20 -0.79 -11.35 24.20
C PRO A 20 -1.98 -10.64 23.54
N GLY A 21 -1.83 -9.35 23.23
CA GLY A 21 -2.91 -8.53 22.69
C GLY A 21 -3.19 -8.93 21.25
N SER A 22 -4.27 -9.66 21.03
CA SER A 22 -4.83 -9.85 19.69
C SER A 22 -5.99 -8.90 19.49
N PHE A 23 -6.06 -8.28 18.33
CA PHE A 23 -7.20 -7.46 17.94
C PHE A 23 -7.67 -7.89 16.56
N THR A 24 -8.97 -8.12 16.42
CA THR A 24 -9.59 -8.42 15.14
C THR A 24 -10.77 -7.50 14.93
N MET A 25 -10.70 -6.64 13.92
CA MET A 25 -11.79 -5.76 13.51
C MET A 25 -12.46 -6.33 12.26
N ASN A 26 -13.74 -6.71 12.37
CA ASN A 26 -14.52 -7.21 11.24
C ASN A 26 -15.54 -6.16 10.72
N GLY A 27 -15.55 -4.97 11.31
CA GLY A 27 -16.50 -3.89 11.04
C GLY A 27 -16.47 -2.84 12.15
N GLY A 28 -17.34 -1.83 12.04
CA GLY A 28 -17.39 -0.69 12.95
C GLY A 28 -16.58 0.51 12.45
N THR A 29 -16.58 1.59 13.25
CA THR A 29 -15.92 2.87 12.90
C THR A 29 -14.98 3.30 14.02
N ILE A 30 -13.76 3.69 13.65
CA ILE A 30 -12.79 4.37 14.52
C ILE A 30 -12.55 5.75 13.92
N GLU A 31 -13.07 6.79 14.56
CA GLU A 31 -12.99 8.13 14.00
C GLU A 31 -12.79 9.25 15.02
N THR A 32 -12.26 10.38 14.55
CA THR A 32 -12.12 11.63 15.30
C THR A 32 -11.20 11.56 16.53
N ASN A 33 -10.30 10.58 16.55
CA ASN A 33 -9.30 10.45 17.60
C ASN A 33 -8.07 11.29 17.29
N ILE A 34 -7.40 11.78 18.34
CA ILE A 34 -6.20 12.62 18.22
C ILE A 34 -5.11 12.10 19.13
N SER A 35 -3.97 11.69 18.54
CA SER A 35 -2.74 11.38 19.27
C SER A 35 -1.82 12.60 19.27
N LYS A 36 -1.59 13.16 20.46
CA LYS A 36 -0.77 14.35 20.67
C LYS A 36 0.67 13.99 21.05
N ASN A 37 1.62 14.76 20.55
CA ASN A 37 3.02 14.62 20.85
C ASN A 37 3.34 15.29 22.19
N TYR A 38 3.92 14.55 23.11
CA TYR A 38 4.37 15.07 24.39
C TYR A 38 5.89 14.97 24.50
N ILE A 39 6.44 13.98 25.22
CA ILE A 39 7.87 13.99 25.59
C ILE A 39 8.53 12.61 25.46
N LEU A 40 7.79 11.49 25.48
CA LEU A 40 8.38 10.16 25.63
C LEU A 40 7.93 9.17 24.55
N GLY A 41 8.86 8.32 24.11
CA GLY A 41 8.58 7.16 23.25
C GLY A 41 7.82 7.51 21.97
N ASP A 42 6.72 6.80 21.75
CA ASP A 42 5.89 6.92 20.54
C ASP A 42 4.67 7.85 20.73
N ASP A 43 4.74 8.78 21.69
CA ASP A 43 3.77 9.88 21.82
C ASP A 43 3.53 10.53 20.47
N GLY A 44 2.28 10.85 20.13
CA GLY A 44 1.91 11.46 18.85
C GLY A 44 1.80 10.48 17.67
N CYS A 45 1.90 9.16 17.90
CA CYS A 45 1.68 8.15 16.87
C CYS A 45 0.31 7.46 17.01
N GLY A 46 -0.23 6.92 15.90
CA GLY A 46 -1.41 6.06 15.89
C GLY A 46 -2.69 6.76 16.30
N GLY A 47 -3.12 7.76 15.52
CA GLY A 47 -4.27 8.59 15.86
C GLY A 47 -5.54 7.78 16.11
N GLY A 48 -5.85 6.82 15.24
CA GLY A 48 -6.95 5.87 15.45
C GLY A 48 -6.52 4.58 16.13
N VAL A 49 -5.51 3.90 15.59
CA VAL A 49 -5.02 2.60 16.08
C VAL A 49 -3.51 2.61 16.23
N TYR A 50 -3.02 2.28 17.43
CA TYR A 50 -1.62 1.96 17.67
C TYR A 50 -1.45 0.43 17.74
N VAL A 51 -0.60 -0.13 16.88
CA VAL A 51 -0.31 -1.57 16.80
C VAL A 51 0.99 -1.88 17.54
N SER A 52 0.85 -2.46 18.72
CA SER A 52 1.94 -2.94 19.59
C SER A 52 2.00 -4.48 19.65
N SER A 53 1.56 -5.15 18.58
CA SER A 53 1.40 -6.60 18.54
C SER A 53 1.52 -7.14 17.12
N ASN A 54 1.69 -8.45 17.02
CA ASN A 54 1.76 -9.20 15.77
C ASN A 54 0.47 -9.98 15.43
N LYS A 55 -0.56 -9.85 16.28
CA LYS A 55 -1.89 -10.48 16.12
C LYS A 55 -2.99 -9.45 15.89
N VAL A 56 -2.70 -8.42 15.09
CA VAL A 56 -3.69 -7.41 14.69
C VAL A 56 -4.16 -7.67 13.26
N VAL A 57 -5.47 -7.87 13.10
CA VAL A 57 -6.11 -8.17 11.82
C VAL A 57 -7.30 -7.24 11.62
N LEU A 58 -7.31 -6.48 10.52
CA LEU A 58 -8.42 -5.61 10.14
C LEU A 58 -9.06 -6.16 8.85
N ASN A 59 -10.24 -6.76 8.99
CA ASN A 59 -11.00 -7.38 7.91
C ASN A 59 -12.12 -6.50 7.38
N GLY A 60 -12.49 -5.44 8.11
CA GLY A 60 -13.52 -4.52 7.67
C GLY A 60 -13.76 -3.36 8.63
N GLY A 61 -14.53 -2.38 8.16
CA GLY A 61 -14.91 -1.17 8.90
C GLY A 61 -14.35 0.12 8.30
N VAL A 62 -14.39 1.18 9.10
CA VAL A 62 -13.99 2.53 8.70
C VAL A 62 -13.02 3.09 9.73
N ILE A 63 -11.86 3.58 9.27
CA ILE A 63 -10.90 4.32 10.09
C ILE A 63 -10.73 5.69 9.46
N GLN A 64 -11.33 6.72 10.05
CA GLN A 64 -11.40 8.03 9.40
C GLN A 64 -11.29 9.23 10.32
N ASN A 65 -10.89 10.38 9.78
CA ASN A 65 -10.83 11.65 10.52
C ASN A 65 -9.99 11.58 11.80
N ASN A 66 -9.04 10.64 11.88
CA ASN A 66 -8.12 10.55 13.00
C ASN A 66 -6.85 11.35 12.70
N LYS A 67 -6.22 11.86 13.75
CA LYS A 67 -5.02 12.70 13.64
C LYS A 67 -3.91 12.20 14.55
N ALA A 68 -2.69 12.16 14.04
CA ALA A 68 -1.49 11.89 14.81
C ALA A 68 -0.48 13.03 14.59
N GLU A 69 0.06 13.62 15.65
CA GLU A 69 1.04 14.72 15.50
C GLU A 69 2.41 14.26 14.99
N ARG A 70 2.65 12.94 14.85
CA ARG A 70 3.87 12.37 14.26
C ARG A 70 3.57 11.36 13.16
N GLN A 71 3.14 10.15 13.50
CA GLN A 71 3.12 9.03 12.55
C GLN A 71 1.82 8.24 12.61
N GLY A 72 1.28 7.88 11.45
CA GLY A 72 0.11 7.00 11.36
C GLY A 72 -1.16 7.67 11.86
N GLY A 73 -1.71 8.58 11.05
CA GLY A 73 -2.92 9.33 11.40
C GLY A 73 -4.09 8.39 11.68
N GLY A 74 -4.33 7.45 10.76
CA GLY A 74 -5.28 6.37 10.96
C GLY A 74 -4.70 5.27 11.83
N ILE A 75 -3.60 4.67 11.38
CA ILE A 75 -2.98 3.51 12.03
C ILE A 75 -1.46 3.68 12.11
N TYR A 76 -0.86 3.27 13.22
CA TYR A 76 0.59 3.19 13.37
C TYR A 76 1.06 1.81 13.83
N VAL A 77 2.13 1.27 13.25
CA VAL A 77 2.80 0.04 13.70
C VAL A 77 4.12 0.39 14.39
N GLY A 78 4.21 0.10 15.68
CA GLY A 78 5.23 0.66 16.56
C GLY A 78 6.68 0.23 16.31
N SER A 79 6.91 -1.04 16.00
CA SER A 79 8.26 -1.58 15.86
C SER A 79 8.27 -2.96 15.20
N VAL A 80 9.45 -3.45 14.85
CA VAL A 80 9.67 -4.89 14.63
C VAL A 80 9.61 -5.61 16.00
N PRO A 81 8.99 -6.81 16.10
CA PRO A 81 8.40 -7.64 15.05
C PRO A 81 6.87 -7.47 14.90
N TYR A 82 6.30 -6.32 15.23
CA TYR A 82 4.85 -6.10 15.12
C TYR A 82 4.38 -6.21 13.67
N LEU A 83 3.16 -6.74 13.53
CA LEU A 83 2.57 -7.06 12.25
C LEU A 83 1.10 -6.65 12.26
N LEU A 84 0.77 -5.76 11.34
CA LEU A 84 -0.59 -5.43 10.97
C LEU A 84 -0.98 -6.20 9.70
N LYS A 85 -2.08 -6.96 9.78
CA LYS A 85 -2.71 -7.58 8.61
C LYS A 85 -3.99 -6.83 8.26
N MET A 86 -4.14 -6.48 6.99
CA MET A 86 -5.37 -5.87 6.47
C MET A 86 -5.85 -6.66 5.25
N ASN A 87 -7.17 -6.81 5.11
CA ASN A 87 -7.79 -7.49 3.98
C ASN A 87 -8.84 -6.58 3.34
N ASP A 88 -8.94 -6.62 2.01
CA ASP A 88 -9.95 -5.90 1.23
C ASP A 88 -10.01 -4.40 1.59
N VAL A 89 -8.83 -3.75 1.60
CA VAL A 89 -8.67 -2.38 2.11
C VAL A 89 -8.52 -1.35 1.00
N VAL A 90 -9.19 -0.21 1.17
CA VAL A 90 -8.95 1.01 0.40
C VAL A 90 -8.37 2.09 1.33
N ILE A 91 -7.20 2.62 0.97
CA ILE A 91 -6.50 3.71 1.68
C ILE A 91 -6.52 4.93 0.77
N THR A 92 -7.32 5.93 1.11
CA THR A 92 -7.61 7.05 0.22
C THR A 92 -7.91 8.34 0.97
N GLU A 93 -7.73 9.51 0.36
CA GLU A 93 -8.06 10.82 0.95
C GLU A 93 -7.33 11.11 2.27
N ASN A 94 -6.20 10.44 2.55
CA ASN A 94 -5.40 10.73 3.74
C ASN A 94 -4.34 11.79 3.44
N ASN A 95 -3.98 12.58 4.45
CA ASN A 95 -3.08 13.71 4.30
C ASN A 95 -1.86 13.57 5.21
N ALA A 96 -0.67 13.86 4.70
CA ALA A 96 0.53 13.96 5.52
C ALA A 96 1.56 14.96 4.98
N ASP A 97 2.67 15.18 5.69
CA ASP A 97 3.83 15.82 5.08
C ASP A 97 4.59 14.85 4.18
N PHE A 98 4.70 13.59 4.59
CA PHE A 98 5.30 12.50 3.81
C PHE A 98 4.44 11.23 3.85
N GLY A 99 4.21 10.59 2.70
CA GLY A 99 3.43 9.34 2.69
C GLY A 99 1.97 9.59 3.07
N GLY A 100 1.20 10.30 2.26
CA GLY A 100 -0.21 10.60 2.56
C GLY A 100 -1.00 9.32 2.85
N GLY A 101 -0.87 8.32 1.98
CA GLY A 101 -1.44 6.99 2.18
C GLY A 101 -0.64 6.16 3.18
N LEU A 102 0.60 5.84 2.81
CA LEU A 102 1.50 4.95 3.56
C LEU A 102 2.86 5.59 3.80
N TRP A 103 3.39 5.43 5.01
CA TRP A 103 4.78 5.73 5.36
C TRP A 103 5.42 4.57 6.12
N PHE A 104 6.70 4.27 5.85
CA PHE A 104 7.45 3.30 6.64
C PHE A 104 8.94 3.62 6.76
N CYS A 105 9.49 3.30 7.92
CA CYS A 105 10.88 3.56 8.26
C CYS A 105 11.84 2.49 7.67
N PRO A 106 13.16 2.58 7.91
CA PRO A 106 14.14 1.63 7.39
C PRO A 106 13.91 0.17 7.84
N THR A 107 13.28 -0.06 9.00
CA THR A 107 12.93 -1.41 9.47
C THR A 107 11.52 -1.87 9.08
N GLY A 108 10.74 -1.00 8.43
CA GLY A 108 9.40 -1.33 7.99
C GLY A 108 9.40 -2.19 6.71
N THR A 109 8.57 -3.24 6.71
CA THR A 109 8.25 -4.05 5.52
C THR A 109 6.79 -3.84 5.15
N VAL A 110 6.51 -3.70 3.86
CA VAL A 110 5.15 -3.54 3.35
C VAL A 110 4.92 -4.51 2.20
N GLU A 111 3.85 -5.29 2.28
CA GLU A 111 3.33 -6.08 1.17
C GLU A 111 1.91 -5.65 0.82
N ILE A 112 1.71 -5.24 -0.43
CA ILE A 112 0.39 -4.96 -1.00
C ILE A 112 0.17 -5.89 -2.18
N ALA A 113 -0.61 -6.95 -1.94
CA ALA A 113 -1.00 -7.91 -2.96
C ALA A 113 -2.41 -7.61 -3.51
N VAL A 114 -2.79 -8.29 -4.59
CA VAL A 114 -4.12 -8.12 -5.25
C VAL A 114 -5.20 -8.93 -4.54
N LYS A 115 -4.92 -10.20 -4.22
CA LYS A 115 -5.91 -11.11 -3.65
C LYS A 115 -6.20 -10.76 -2.20
N ASN A 116 -7.47 -10.53 -1.89
CA ASN A 116 -7.92 -9.94 -0.64
C ASN A 116 -7.13 -8.67 -0.30
N GLY A 117 -6.78 -7.94 -1.35
CA GLY A 117 -5.65 -7.01 -1.42
C GLY A 117 -5.95 -5.60 -0.96
N GLY A 118 -5.12 -4.69 -1.47
CA GLY A 118 -5.21 -3.27 -1.17
C GLY A 118 -5.41 -2.43 -2.42
N ALA A 119 -6.01 -1.26 -2.23
CA ALA A 119 -5.90 -0.14 -3.15
C ALA A 119 -5.47 1.10 -2.36
N VAL A 120 -4.45 1.80 -2.85
CA VAL A 120 -3.94 3.05 -2.28
C VAL A 120 -3.98 4.07 -3.40
N PHE A 121 -4.78 5.12 -3.25
CA PHE A 121 -4.95 6.17 -4.26
C PHE A 121 -5.57 7.43 -3.66
N ASP A 122 -5.41 8.57 -4.34
CA ASP A 122 -6.00 9.87 -3.96
C ASP A 122 -5.66 10.29 -2.51
N ASN A 123 -4.49 9.90 -2.03
CA ASN A 123 -3.92 10.48 -0.83
C ASN A 123 -3.05 11.68 -1.21
N ALA A 124 -2.72 12.52 -0.23
CA ALA A 124 -1.90 13.70 -0.45
C ALA A 124 -0.78 13.81 0.56
N ALA A 125 0.42 14.06 0.08
CA ALA A 125 1.56 14.47 0.87
C ALA A 125 1.88 15.93 0.54
N LYS A 126 2.22 16.74 1.55
CA LYS A 126 2.65 18.12 1.33
C LYS A 126 4.03 18.16 0.67
N THR A 127 4.94 17.32 1.16
CA THR A 127 6.36 17.35 0.76
C THR A 127 6.65 16.31 -0.31
N ALA A 128 6.33 15.02 -0.08
CA ALA A 128 6.55 13.97 -1.08
C ALA A 128 5.86 12.64 -0.71
N GLY A 129 5.54 11.85 -1.73
CA GLY A 129 4.99 10.51 -1.60
C GLY A 129 3.52 10.58 -1.25
N ASP A 130 2.69 11.04 -2.18
CA ASP A 130 1.24 11.15 -1.98
C ASP A 130 0.63 9.86 -1.44
N ASP A 131 0.90 8.74 -2.10
CA ASP A 131 0.31 7.45 -1.73
C ASP A 131 1.27 6.58 -0.92
N PHE A 132 2.57 6.75 -1.13
CA PHE A 132 3.57 5.87 -0.54
C PHE A 132 4.91 6.58 -0.30
N MET A 133 5.47 6.37 0.88
CA MET A 133 6.83 6.78 1.20
C MET A 133 7.56 5.69 1.99
N GLY A 134 8.77 5.33 1.54
CA GLY A 134 9.68 4.43 2.25
C GLY A 134 11.02 5.08 2.49
N GLU A 135 11.50 5.05 3.73
CA GLU A 135 12.83 5.55 4.09
C GLU A 135 13.95 4.60 3.65
N ASN A 136 15.10 5.20 3.29
CA ASN A 136 16.30 4.50 2.85
C ASN A 136 16.78 3.47 3.87
N LYS A 137 17.21 2.31 3.39
CA LYS A 137 17.66 1.16 4.17
C LYS A 137 19.15 0.95 3.95
N SER A 138 19.89 0.69 5.02
CA SER A 138 21.29 0.23 4.92
C SER A 138 21.38 -1.08 4.12
N GLU A 139 22.57 -1.41 3.61
CA GLU A 139 22.78 -2.66 2.86
C GLU A 139 22.41 -3.92 3.67
N GLU A 140 22.53 -3.87 4.99
CA GLU A 140 22.09 -4.95 5.86
C GLU A 140 20.57 -5.02 5.96
N GLU A 141 19.90 -3.88 6.14
CA GLU A 141 18.44 -3.78 6.20
C GLU A 141 17.77 -4.15 4.88
N GLN A 142 18.40 -3.89 3.73
CA GLN A 142 17.87 -4.27 2.42
C GLN A 142 17.78 -5.80 2.22
N LYS A 143 18.60 -6.57 2.94
CA LYS A 143 18.53 -8.05 2.92
C LYS A 143 17.33 -8.60 3.70
N LYS A 144 16.65 -7.71 4.43
CA LYS A 144 15.79 -8.00 5.57
C LYS A 144 14.39 -7.43 5.38
N TYR A 145 14.31 -6.17 4.93
CA TYR A 145 13.08 -5.41 4.81
C TYR A 145 12.93 -4.85 3.39
N TYR A 146 11.73 -4.92 2.85
CA TYR A 146 11.44 -4.55 1.46
C TYR A 146 10.03 -3.96 1.32
N ALA A 147 9.77 -3.39 0.14
CA ALA A 147 8.44 -3.06 -0.31
C ALA A 147 8.00 -4.00 -1.43
N TYR A 148 6.77 -4.49 -1.34
CA TYR A 148 6.08 -5.19 -2.42
C TYR A 148 4.80 -4.44 -2.76
N LEU A 149 4.72 -3.94 -3.99
CA LEU A 149 3.58 -3.21 -4.52
C LEU A 149 3.10 -3.92 -5.78
N SER A 150 1.86 -4.42 -5.76
CA SER A 150 1.28 -4.97 -6.97
C SER A 150 0.95 -3.89 -8.00
N SER A 151 1.08 -4.23 -9.29
CA SER A 151 0.62 -3.42 -10.42
C SER A 151 -0.90 -3.46 -10.59
N ARG A 152 -1.60 -4.28 -9.81
CA ARG A 152 -3.07 -4.31 -9.73
C ARG A 152 -3.52 -4.07 -8.29
N MET A 153 -4.65 -3.40 -8.16
CA MET A 153 -5.26 -3.12 -6.87
C MET A 153 -6.49 -4.01 -6.64
N LEU A 154 -7.07 -3.92 -5.45
CA LEU A 154 -8.33 -4.58 -5.11
C LEU A 154 -9.39 -4.37 -6.23
N GLY A 155 -10.08 -5.43 -6.61
CA GLY A 155 -10.99 -5.43 -7.77
C GLY A 155 -10.31 -5.64 -9.14
N GLY A 156 -9.00 -5.84 -9.19
CA GLY A 156 -8.24 -6.24 -10.39
C GLY A 156 -7.85 -5.08 -11.33
N GLY A 157 -8.21 -3.85 -10.97
CA GLY A 157 -7.83 -2.63 -11.66
C GLY A 157 -6.32 -2.43 -11.73
N LYS A 158 -5.78 -1.94 -12.86
CA LYS A 158 -4.38 -1.55 -12.93
C LYS A 158 -4.14 -0.30 -12.08
N THR A 159 -3.06 -0.33 -11.30
CA THR A 159 -2.47 0.85 -10.69
C THR A 159 -1.08 1.06 -11.29
N THR A 160 -0.80 2.30 -11.66
CA THR A 160 0.48 2.72 -12.21
C THR A 160 1.15 3.63 -11.19
N TRP A 161 2.39 3.32 -10.83
CA TRP A 161 3.17 4.11 -9.88
C TRP A 161 4.08 5.08 -10.62
N TYR A 162 4.19 6.29 -10.10
CA TYR A 162 5.06 7.34 -10.60
C TYR A 162 5.99 7.77 -9.48
N GLU A 163 7.20 8.17 -9.84
CA GLU A 163 8.11 8.80 -8.90
C GLU A 163 7.50 10.12 -8.41
N ASP A 164 7.64 10.39 -7.12
CA ASP A 164 7.37 11.68 -6.51
C ASP A 164 8.66 12.12 -5.82
N SER A 165 8.79 13.38 -5.44
CA SER A 165 9.97 13.83 -4.68
C SER A 165 9.75 15.21 -4.07
N GLU A 166 10.56 15.55 -3.08
CA GLU A 166 10.49 16.84 -2.39
C GLU A 166 10.80 18.04 -3.33
N ASN A 167 11.63 17.80 -4.35
CA ASN A 167 12.13 18.84 -5.27
C ASN A 167 11.38 18.88 -6.61
N ALA A 168 10.68 17.80 -6.95
CA ALA A 168 9.87 17.66 -8.15
C ALA A 168 8.68 16.79 -7.80
N ARG A 169 7.61 17.43 -7.31
CA ARG A 169 6.33 16.75 -7.08
C ARG A 169 5.84 16.12 -8.37
N PHE A 170 5.17 14.97 -8.26
CA PHE A 170 4.58 14.25 -9.39
C PHE A 170 3.91 15.17 -10.41
N LYS A 171 4.19 14.92 -11.69
CA LYS A 171 3.53 15.57 -12.83
C LYS A 171 3.00 14.51 -13.79
N GLU A 172 1.84 14.78 -14.38
CA GLU A 172 1.19 13.81 -15.29
C GLU A 172 2.02 13.42 -16.53
N THR A 173 3.06 14.19 -16.86
CA THR A 173 3.97 13.95 -17.98
C THR A 173 5.11 12.99 -17.65
N GLU A 174 5.24 12.54 -16.41
CA GLU A 174 6.34 11.70 -15.96
C GLU A 174 6.19 10.24 -16.41
N ASN A 175 7.32 9.54 -16.50
CA ASN A 175 7.32 8.14 -16.88
C ASN A 175 6.88 7.28 -15.69
N PRO A 176 6.07 6.24 -15.93
CA PRO A 176 5.69 5.31 -14.89
C PRO A 176 6.87 4.45 -14.45
N ILE A 177 6.88 4.08 -13.17
CA ILE A 177 7.74 3.05 -12.62
C ILE A 177 7.09 1.70 -12.93
N GLU A 178 7.78 0.90 -13.75
CA GLU A 178 7.32 -0.46 -14.01
C GLU A 178 7.58 -1.37 -12.81
N MET A 179 6.49 -1.75 -12.14
CA MET A 179 6.49 -2.80 -11.12
C MET A 179 6.53 -4.17 -11.83
N SER A 180 7.74 -4.65 -12.11
CA SER A 180 7.99 -5.96 -12.75
C SER A 180 8.32 -7.05 -11.72
N GLU A 181 8.32 -8.32 -12.14
CA GLU A 181 8.67 -9.45 -11.26
C GLU A 181 10.03 -9.33 -10.57
N THR A 182 11.00 -8.69 -11.24
CA THR A 182 12.35 -8.48 -10.71
C THR A 182 12.42 -7.37 -9.66
N ASN A 183 11.41 -6.48 -9.63
CA ASN A 183 11.30 -5.36 -8.70
C ASN A 183 10.22 -5.60 -7.63
N LYS A 184 9.57 -6.78 -7.61
CA LYS A 184 8.50 -7.10 -6.66
C LYS A 184 8.92 -6.95 -5.19
N ASN A 185 10.17 -7.24 -4.84
CA ASN A 185 10.71 -6.96 -3.51
C ASN A 185 11.74 -5.83 -3.64
N MET A 186 11.29 -4.58 -3.69
CA MET A 186 12.17 -3.43 -3.87
C MET A 186 13.05 -3.24 -2.63
N PRO A 187 14.39 -3.38 -2.74
CA PRO A 187 15.28 -2.87 -1.71
C PRO A 187 15.23 -1.34 -1.76
N VAL A 188 14.91 -0.71 -0.63
CA VAL A 188 14.76 0.75 -0.53
C VAL A 188 16.14 1.37 -0.31
N LYS A 189 16.93 1.48 -1.39
CA LYS A 189 18.32 1.99 -1.35
C LYS A 189 18.41 3.48 -1.01
N GLU A 190 17.43 4.22 -1.48
CA GLU A 190 17.20 5.64 -1.22
C GLU A 190 15.73 5.81 -0.80
N ASN A 191 15.35 7.00 -0.32
CA ASN A 191 13.95 7.25 -0.01
C ASN A 191 13.12 7.07 -1.28
N ILE A 192 12.09 6.24 -1.19
CA ILE A 192 11.13 6.02 -2.27
C ILE A 192 9.90 6.86 -1.95
N TYR A 193 9.51 7.73 -2.87
CA TYR A 193 8.26 8.47 -2.80
C TYR A 193 7.46 8.15 -4.06
N LEU A 194 6.20 7.72 -3.91
CA LEU A 194 5.38 7.35 -5.04
C LEU A 194 4.02 8.02 -5.01
N HIS A 195 3.56 8.36 -6.21
CA HIS A 195 2.20 8.71 -6.53
C HIS A 195 1.56 7.57 -7.34
N SER A 196 0.33 7.18 -7.01
CA SER A 196 -0.40 6.16 -7.75
C SER A 196 -1.41 6.79 -8.70
N LYS A 197 -1.56 6.20 -9.89
CA LYS A 197 -2.61 6.56 -10.85
C LYS A 197 -3.39 5.33 -11.25
N ALA A 198 -4.70 5.42 -11.09
CA ALA A 198 -5.65 4.41 -11.54
C ALA A 198 -6.82 5.10 -12.27
N SER A 199 -7.43 4.39 -13.22
CA SER A 199 -8.65 4.89 -13.88
C SER A 199 -9.81 4.97 -12.88
N GLN A 200 -10.80 5.83 -13.14
CA GLN A 200 -11.98 5.90 -12.29
C GLN A 200 -12.68 4.56 -12.16
N GLY A 201 -12.85 3.82 -13.27
CA GLY A 201 -13.45 2.48 -13.24
C GLY A 201 -12.67 1.49 -12.38
N ALA A 202 -11.35 1.55 -12.39
CA ALA A 202 -10.52 0.74 -11.49
C ALA A 202 -10.80 1.11 -10.02
N LYS A 203 -10.83 2.41 -9.70
CA LYS A 203 -11.14 2.91 -8.33
C LYS A 203 -12.54 2.51 -7.88
N ASP A 204 -13.51 2.52 -8.79
CA ASP A 204 -14.89 2.11 -8.52
C ASP A 204 -14.97 0.62 -8.19
N LEU A 205 -14.24 -0.24 -8.92
CA LEU A 205 -14.14 -1.67 -8.60
C LEU A 205 -13.50 -1.90 -7.23
N ALA A 206 -12.38 -1.23 -6.92
CA ALA A 206 -11.78 -1.32 -5.59
C ALA A 206 -12.77 -0.88 -4.49
N ASN A 207 -13.51 0.21 -4.74
CA ASN A 207 -14.51 0.72 -3.82
C ASN A 207 -15.75 -0.17 -3.67
N LYS A 208 -16.08 -0.97 -4.67
CA LYS A 208 -17.15 -1.98 -4.64
C LYS A 208 -16.75 -3.19 -3.82
N GLU A 209 -15.50 -3.66 -3.96
CA GLU A 209 -15.00 -4.86 -3.28
C GLU A 209 -14.50 -4.62 -1.85
N LYS A 210 -14.22 -3.36 -1.48
CA LYS A 210 -13.67 -3.04 -0.16
C LYS A 210 -14.56 -3.49 1.00
N LYS A 211 -13.91 -3.96 2.06
CA LYS A 211 -14.54 -4.18 3.37
C LYS A 211 -13.99 -3.22 4.41
N LEU A 212 -12.73 -2.80 4.28
CA LEU A 212 -12.06 -1.82 5.12
C LEU A 212 -11.80 -0.54 4.32
N ILE A 213 -12.06 0.62 4.91
CA ILE A 213 -11.62 1.91 4.36
C ILE A 213 -10.86 2.72 5.41
N ILE A 214 -9.71 3.27 5.00
CA ILE A 214 -8.87 4.16 5.79
C ILE A 214 -8.82 5.49 5.04
N LYS A 215 -9.51 6.51 5.56
CA LYS A 215 -9.64 7.77 4.82
C LYS A 215 -9.68 9.03 5.67
N ASN A 216 -9.32 10.17 5.10
CA ASN A 216 -9.40 11.47 5.77
C ASN A 216 -8.62 11.52 7.10
N ASN A 217 -7.60 10.69 7.26
CA ASN A 217 -6.72 10.75 8.42
C ASN A 217 -5.52 11.66 8.14
N GLU A 218 -4.94 12.23 9.20
CA GLU A 218 -3.86 13.22 9.10
C GLU A 218 -2.67 12.86 10.00
N ALA A 219 -1.43 12.96 9.48
CA ALA A 219 -0.22 12.90 10.29
C ALA A 219 0.96 13.64 9.67
N THR A 220 2.08 13.84 10.38
CA THR A 220 3.31 14.30 9.73
C THR A 220 3.82 13.24 8.74
N LYS A 221 3.76 11.96 9.09
CA LYS A 221 4.18 10.85 8.24
C LYS A 221 3.13 9.73 8.24
N GLY A 222 2.69 9.26 7.07
CA GLY A 222 1.73 8.16 7.00
C GLY A 222 0.35 8.61 7.44
N GLY A 223 -0.32 9.44 6.64
CA GLY A 223 -1.65 9.96 6.98
C GLY A 223 -2.63 8.82 7.24
N GLY A 224 -2.71 7.87 6.30
CA GLY A 224 -3.48 6.65 6.46
C GLY A 224 -2.78 5.69 7.44
N VAL A 225 -1.60 5.21 7.08
CA VAL A 225 -0.83 4.26 7.89
C VAL A 225 0.65 4.63 7.95
N GLY A 226 1.22 4.65 9.16
CA GLY A 226 2.65 4.75 9.41
C GLY A 226 3.21 3.45 10.00
N SER A 227 4.44 3.07 9.70
CA SER A 227 4.99 1.80 10.20
C SER A 227 6.50 1.79 10.44
N ASN A 228 6.89 1.38 11.64
CA ASN A 228 8.21 0.87 11.96
C ASN A 228 8.27 -0.67 12.01
N GLY A 229 7.13 -1.35 11.84
CA GLY A 229 7.03 -2.80 11.78
C GLY A 229 6.59 -3.29 10.40
N ALA A 230 5.94 -4.46 10.36
CA ALA A 230 5.46 -5.06 9.13
C ALA A 230 3.97 -4.75 8.87
N ILE A 231 3.66 -4.48 7.60
CA ILE A 231 2.29 -4.40 7.08
C ILE A 231 2.13 -5.48 6.02
N LYS A 232 1.04 -6.25 6.14
CA LYS A 232 0.62 -7.19 5.10
C LYS A 232 -0.81 -6.91 4.68
N ILE A 233 -0.96 -6.56 3.41
CA ILE A 233 -2.24 -6.33 2.76
C ILE A 233 -2.48 -7.44 1.74
N GLY A 234 -3.49 -8.26 2.02
CA GLY A 234 -3.85 -9.41 1.19
C GLY A 234 -2.80 -10.53 1.16
N GLN A 235 -2.87 -11.34 0.11
CA GLN A 235 -2.08 -12.56 -0.05
C GLN A 235 -1.35 -12.56 -1.39
N ARG A 236 -0.03 -12.79 -1.33
CA ARG A 236 0.76 -13.20 -2.49
C ARG A 236 0.38 -14.64 -2.81
N ASP A 237 -0.47 -14.84 -3.80
CA ASP A 237 -0.59 -16.16 -4.40
C ASP A 237 0.62 -16.38 -5.31
N ASN A 238 1.10 -17.62 -5.38
CA ASN A 238 2.05 -18.05 -6.41
C ASN A 238 1.36 -18.25 -7.78
N ASP A 239 0.04 -18.05 -7.85
CA ASP A 239 -0.81 -18.26 -9.02
C ASP A 239 -1.10 -16.93 -9.73
N GLU A 240 -0.05 -16.16 -10.07
CA GLU A 240 -0.24 -15.04 -10.97
C GLU A 240 -0.77 -15.53 -12.32
N LEU A 241 -2.03 -15.21 -12.61
CA LEU A 241 -2.67 -15.56 -13.86
C LEU A 241 -2.19 -14.61 -14.95
N SER A 242 -1.42 -15.15 -15.89
CA SER A 242 -1.04 -14.42 -17.11
C SER A 242 -2.09 -14.59 -18.18
N LEU A 243 -2.61 -13.47 -18.69
CA LEU A 243 -3.47 -13.44 -19.87
C LEU A 243 -2.65 -12.94 -21.06
N ARG A 244 -2.42 -13.80 -22.06
CA ARG A 244 -1.81 -13.42 -23.33
C ARG A 244 -2.89 -13.12 -24.36
N VAL A 245 -2.82 -11.93 -24.96
CA VAL A 245 -3.69 -11.54 -26.07
C VAL A 245 -2.84 -11.47 -27.33
N GLU A 246 -3.28 -12.15 -28.39
CA GLU A 246 -2.60 -12.17 -29.68
C GLU A 246 -3.57 -11.71 -30.77
N LYS A 247 -3.18 -10.68 -31.53
CA LYS A 247 -3.93 -10.23 -32.69
C LYS A 247 -3.24 -10.75 -33.95
N SER A 248 -3.95 -11.58 -34.70
CA SER A 248 -3.55 -12.02 -36.04
C SER A 248 -4.55 -11.54 -37.10
N PHE A 249 -4.07 -11.28 -38.31
CA PHE A 249 -4.90 -11.03 -39.50
C PHE A 249 -4.86 -12.27 -40.40
N ALA A 250 -5.93 -12.51 -41.15
CA ALA A 250 -5.92 -13.57 -42.16
C ALA A 250 -4.86 -13.28 -43.23
N ASP A 251 -4.32 -14.34 -43.85
CA ASP A 251 -3.19 -14.24 -44.80
C ASP A 251 -3.53 -13.39 -46.04
N ASP A 252 -4.81 -13.36 -46.44
CA ASP A 252 -5.33 -12.59 -47.57
C ASP A 252 -5.86 -11.20 -47.19
N TYR A 253 -5.72 -10.80 -45.92
CA TYR A 253 -6.21 -9.50 -45.45
C TYR A 253 -5.34 -8.35 -46.01
N PRO A 254 -5.92 -7.39 -46.76
CA PRO A 254 -5.16 -6.35 -47.42
C PRO A 254 -4.35 -5.49 -46.44
N ASP A 255 -3.05 -5.34 -46.71
CA ASP A 255 -2.15 -4.57 -45.84
C ASP A 255 -2.58 -3.11 -45.66
N ASN A 256 -3.11 -2.50 -46.72
CA ASN A 256 -3.60 -1.13 -46.71
C ASN A 256 -4.87 -0.92 -45.84
N LEU A 257 -5.51 -2.00 -45.39
CA LEU A 257 -6.65 -1.98 -44.47
C LEU A 257 -6.27 -2.36 -43.03
N LYS A 258 -4.99 -2.66 -42.76
CA LYS A 258 -4.53 -2.93 -41.40
C LYS A 258 -4.41 -1.58 -40.67
N PRO A 259 -5.04 -1.43 -39.50
CA PRO A 259 -4.90 -0.22 -38.71
C PRO A 259 -3.48 -0.09 -38.17
N ASP A 260 -2.97 1.14 -38.13
CA ASP A 260 -1.65 1.45 -37.56
C ASP A 260 -1.59 1.17 -36.05
N ILE A 261 -2.74 1.28 -35.37
CA ILE A 261 -2.87 1.09 -33.92
C ILE A 261 -4.10 0.23 -33.61
N ILE A 262 -3.89 -0.81 -32.82
CA ILE A 262 -4.96 -1.62 -32.23
C ILE A 262 -4.86 -1.45 -30.73
N LYS A 263 -5.88 -0.85 -30.13
CA LYS A 263 -5.95 -0.66 -28.68
C LYS A 263 -6.87 -1.71 -28.08
N ILE A 264 -6.33 -2.58 -27.25
CA ILE A 264 -7.09 -3.66 -26.60
C ILE A 264 -7.37 -3.22 -25.16
N TYR A 265 -8.63 -3.32 -24.74
CA TYR A 265 -9.03 -3.02 -23.37
C TYR A 265 -9.28 -4.31 -22.62
N LEU A 266 -8.68 -4.44 -21.44
CA LEU A 266 -9.11 -5.45 -20.48
C LEU A 266 -10.30 -4.90 -19.70
N THR A 267 -11.34 -5.72 -19.53
CA THR A 267 -12.53 -5.33 -18.76
C THR A 267 -12.88 -6.36 -17.69
N ILE A 268 -13.35 -5.89 -16.54
CA ILE A 268 -13.96 -6.70 -15.48
C ILE A 268 -15.38 -6.16 -15.27
N ASP A 269 -16.39 -7.02 -15.35
CA ASP A 269 -17.81 -6.66 -15.26
C ASP A 269 -18.21 -5.47 -16.18
N GLY A 270 -17.61 -5.39 -17.37
CA GLY A 270 -17.85 -4.30 -18.33
C GLY A 270 -17.09 -2.99 -18.06
N VAL A 271 -16.31 -2.92 -16.98
CA VAL A 271 -15.48 -1.75 -16.63
C VAL A 271 -14.08 -1.89 -17.22
N LYS A 272 -13.56 -0.86 -17.91
CA LYS A 272 -12.20 -0.84 -18.44
C LYS A 272 -11.17 -0.70 -17.31
N VAL A 273 -10.33 -1.71 -17.14
CA VAL A 273 -9.36 -1.82 -16.03
C VAL A 273 -7.90 -1.76 -16.46
N ASP A 274 -7.64 -1.96 -17.75
CA ASP A 274 -6.31 -1.92 -18.35
C ASP A 274 -6.44 -1.70 -19.86
N HIS A 275 -5.34 -1.36 -20.51
CA HIS A 275 -5.22 -1.41 -21.96
C HIS A 275 -3.79 -1.72 -22.38
N ILE A 276 -3.68 -2.39 -23.53
CA ILE A 276 -2.43 -2.67 -24.25
C ILE A 276 -2.55 -2.23 -25.70
#